data_AF-A0A958PH10-F1
#
_entry.id   AF-A0A958PH10-F1
#
_cell.length_a   1.000
_cell.length_b   1.000
_cell.length_c   1.000
_cell.angle_alpha   90.00
_cell.angle_beta   90.00
_cell.angle_gamma   90.00
#
_symmetry.space_group_name_H-M   'P 1'
#
loop_
_entity.id
_entity.type
_entity.pdbx_description
1 polymer ?
#
loop_
_entity_poly.entity_id
_entity_poly.type
_entity_poly.pdbx_seq_one_letter_code
_entity_poly.pdbx_strand_id
1 'polypeptide(L)'
;MRSTVSNWRGQRYLSPRQAAIIAAVSLLAVFLILSSLGVENAASNFDLRLLFTTRSKLGKNPNWDPKLKVFAYDDLAVSLLQKSEPPAGILAETLRAIKAQKPKAILIDKMFSYRLEGDVEKLKAAIGEVPPIYTSASFSDSAIPHRNPISNEVLINQSSGWRVSEADWIPNATFAYGANATYGSAFTKVGHLNLAKAERIQPVVRVGEALLPHWALRWWDQAELNPSGITSSWGQIPVTGNGTTLVNLVPLEVFGKKTRSIAAVFSRIQKNAPIDEIEEGDVVALVMGLYSGKETYIR
;
A
#
# COMPACT_ATOMS: atom_id res chain seq x y z
N MET A 1 56.40 -46.63 20.87
CA MET A 1 55.83 -45.41 20.25
C MET A 1 56.72 -44.98 19.10
N ARG A 2 56.28 -45.16 17.84
CA ARG A 2 56.95 -44.61 16.64
C ARG A 2 55.92 -43.77 15.91
N SER A 3 56.13 -42.46 15.86
CA SER A 3 55.26 -41.49 15.19
C SER A 3 55.46 -41.56 13.68
N THR A 4 54.40 -41.85 12.95
CA THR A 4 54.29 -41.66 11.50
C THR A 4 54.13 -40.17 11.20
N VAL A 5 55.26 -39.49 11.01
CA VAL A 5 55.28 -38.13 10.43
C VAL A 5 54.96 -38.29 8.94
N SER A 6 53.71 -38.02 8.56
CA SER A 6 53.30 -38.08 7.16
C SER A 6 53.90 -36.90 6.39
N ASN A 7 54.52 -37.23 5.25
CA ASN A 7 55.13 -36.28 4.32
C ASN A 7 54.06 -35.34 3.71
N TRP A 8 53.79 -34.21 4.36
CA TRP A 8 52.97 -33.12 3.81
C TRP A 8 53.72 -32.19 2.82
N ARG A 9 54.97 -32.50 2.47
CA ARG A 9 55.82 -31.68 1.57
C ARG A 9 55.65 -32.00 0.08
N GLY A 10 54.44 -32.38 -0.32
CA GLY A 10 54.06 -32.59 -1.72
C GLY A 10 53.16 -31.49 -2.26
N GLN A 11 53.29 -30.25 -1.78
CA GLN A 11 52.52 -29.13 -2.34
C GLN A 11 53.04 -28.85 -3.76
N ARG A 12 52.36 -29.42 -4.76
CA ARG A 12 52.54 -29.04 -6.16
C ARG A 12 52.17 -27.57 -6.27
N TYR A 13 53.17 -26.72 -6.47
CA TYR A 13 52.95 -25.31 -6.76
C TYR A 13 52.06 -25.21 -8.00
N LEU A 14 50.96 -24.46 -7.88
CA LEU A 14 50.11 -24.14 -9.02
C LEU A 14 50.96 -23.39 -10.04
N SER A 15 50.96 -23.86 -11.29
CA SER A 15 51.56 -23.07 -12.37
C SER A 15 50.83 -21.72 -12.47
N PRO A 16 51.49 -20.64 -12.92
CA PRO A 16 50.84 -19.34 -13.09
C PRO A 16 49.56 -19.40 -13.94
N ARG A 17 49.52 -20.31 -14.92
CA ARG A 17 48.32 -20.57 -15.74
C ARG A 17 47.17 -21.16 -14.91
N GLN A 18 47.45 -22.16 -14.07
CA GLN A 18 46.44 -22.76 -13.19
C GLN A 18 45.93 -21.75 -12.16
N ALA A 19 46.82 -20.94 -11.58
CA ALA A 19 46.44 -19.86 -10.67
C ALA A 19 45.51 -18.83 -11.34
N ALA A 20 45.83 -18.41 -12.57
CA ALA A 20 45.00 -17.48 -13.35
C ALA A 20 43.62 -18.07 -13.68
N ILE A 21 43.56 -19.36 -14.06
CA ILE A 21 42.30 -20.06 -14.35
C ILE A 21 41.44 -20.14 -13.08
N ILE A 22 42.03 -20.55 -11.94
CA ILE A 22 41.32 -20.64 -10.66
C ILE A 22 40.79 -19.27 -10.23
N ALA A 23 41.58 -18.21 -10.39
CA ALA A 23 41.14 -16.84 -10.09
C ALA A 23 39.99 -16.39 -10.98
N ALA A 24 40.07 -16.64 -12.30
CA ALA A 24 39.01 -16.29 -13.24
C ALA A 24 37.70 -17.05 -12.96
N VAL A 25 37.79 -18.36 -12.68
CA VAL A 25 36.62 -19.17 -12.32
C VAL A 25 36.02 -18.73 -11.00
N SER A 26 36.86 -18.38 -10.00
CA SER A 26 36.38 -17.90 -8.70
C SER A 26 35.71 -16.54 -8.82
N LEU A 27 36.26 -15.62 -9.62
CA LEU A 27 35.64 -14.32 -9.93
C LEU A 27 34.31 -14.49 -10.66
N LEU A 28 34.26 -15.38 -11.66
CA LEU A 28 33.02 -15.68 -12.37
C LEU A 28 31.98 -16.31 -11.44
N ALA A 29 32.38 -17.23 -10.56
CA ALA A 29 31.49 -17.83 -9.58
C ALA A 29 30.97 -16.79 -8.58
N VAL A 30 31.81 -15.89 -8.07
CA VAL A 30 31.38 -14.78 -7.21
C VAL A 30 30.42 -13.86 -7.95
N PHE A 31 30.71 -13.52 -9.22
CA PHE A 31 29.82 -12.70 -10.03
C PHE A 31 28.46 -13.37 -10.27
N LEU A 32 28.44 -14.68 -10.57
CA LEU A 32 27.22 -15.47 -10.73
C LEU A 32 26.43 -15.58 -9.43
N ILE A 33 27.10 -15.82 -8.29
CA ILE A 33 26.48 -15.82 -6.97
C ILE A 33 25.90 -14.43 -6.66
N LEU A 34 26.62 -13.34 -6.88
CA LEU A 34 26.10 -11.99 -6.66
C LEU A 34 24.93 -11.66 -7.60
N SER A 35 24.99 -12.06 -8.87
CA SER A 35 23.88 -11.87 -9.81
C SER A 35 22.63 -12.68 -9.45
N SER A 36 22.81 -13.89 -8.91
CA SER A 36 21.70 -14.78 -8.48
C SER A 36 21.17 -14.47 -7.09
N LEU A 37 21.94 -13.81 -6.21
CA LEU A 37 21.52 -13.35 -4.89
C LEU A 37 20.55 -12.15 -4.94
N GLY A 38 20.11 -11.73 -6.12
CA GLY A 38 19.15 -10.65 -6.29
C GLY A 38 19.73 -9.29 -5.92
N VAL A 39 21.01 -9.05 -6.24
CA VAL A 39 21.68 -7.75 -6.04
C VAL A 39 20.91 -6.60 -6.69
N GLU A 40 20.13 -6.84 -7.75
CA GLU A 40 19.21 -5.83 -8.31
C GLU A 40 18.17 -5.32 -7.28
N ASN A 41 17.65 -6.20 -6.42
CA ASN A 41 16.73 -5.80 -5.34
C ASN A 41 17.47 -5.11 -4.18
N ALA A 42 18.71 -5.50 -3.90
CA ALA A 42 19.52 -4.87 -2.86
C ALA A 42 20.01 -3.48 -3.28
N ALA A 43 20.48 -3.33 -4.53
CA ALA A 43 20.90 -2.08 -5.15
C ALA A 43 19.74 -1.10 -5.26
N SER A 44 18.56 -1.55 -5.75
CA SER A 44 17.38 -0.67 -5.82
C SER A 44 16.92 -0.17 -4.44
N ASN A 45 16.94 -1.00 -3.40
CA ASN A 45 16.60 -0.55 -2.05
C ASN A 45 17.65 0.40 -1.46
N PHE A 46 18.93 0.19 -1.76
CA PHE A 46 20.00 1.10 -1.32
C PHE A 46 19.89 2.47 -2.01
N ASP A 47 19.68 2.47 -3.33
CA ASP A 47 19.50 3.68 -4.13
C ASP A 47 18.30 4.49 -3.66
N LEU A 48 17.19 3.82 -3.33
CA LEU A 48 16.01 4.49 -2.79
C LEU A 48 16.26 5.10 -1.42
N ARG A 49 16.87 4.38 -0.48
CA ARG A 49 17.23 4.93 0.83
C ARG A 49 18.13 6.14 0.72
N LEU A 50 19.13 6.08 -0.17
CA LEU A 50 20.02 7.20 -0.43
C LEU A 50 19.26 8.37 -1.05
N LEU A 51 18.37 8.11 -2.02
CA LEU A 51 17.51 9.11 -2.65
C LEU A 51 16.61 9.80 -1.62
N PHE A 52 15.88 9.04 -0.79
CA PHE A 52 15.01 9.58 0.26
C PHE A 52 15.79 10.38 1.30
N THR A 53 16.93 9.86 1.76
CA THR A 53 17.78 10.57 2.72
C THR A 53 18.31 11.87 2.13
N THR A 54 18.77 11.83 0.88
CA THR A 54 19.31 13.01 0.19
C THR A 54 18.22 14.05 -0.04
N ARG A 55 17.05 13.63 -0.54
CA ARG A 55 15.89 14.52 -0.71
C ARG A 55 15.45 15.13 0.61
N SER A 56 15.46 14.36 1.69
CA SER A 56 15.13 14.84 3.02
C SER A 56 16.11 15.90 3.50
N LYS A 57 17.41 15.64 3.38
CA LYS A 57 18.46 16.63 3.70
C LYS A 57 18.38 17.89 2.84
N LEU A 58 17.92 17.77 1.59
CA LEU A 58 17.73 18.89 0.68
C LEU A 58 16.37 19.60 0.82
N GLY A 59 15.51 19.18 1.77
CA GLY A 59 14.18 19.76 1.95
C GLY A 59 13.24 19.53 0.74
N LYS A 60 13.48 18.47 -0.04
CA LYS A 60 12.70 18.10 -1.24
C LYS A 60 11.70 16.96 -0.97
N ASN A 61 11.38 16.72 0.30
CA ASN A 61 10.30 15.81 0.68
C ASN A 61 8.94 16.43 0.33
N PRO A 62 7.92 15.61 0.05
CA PRO A 62 6.56 16.11 -0.05
C PRO A 62 6.14 16.71 1.29
N ASN A 63 5.43 17.84 1.22
CA ASN A 63 4.79 18.41 2.41
C ASN A 63 3.57 17.57 2.79
N TRP A 64 3.30 17.49 4.08
CA TRP A 64 2.04 16.94 4.57
C TRP A 64 0.89 17.87 4.17
N ASP A 65 -0.16 17.34 3.55
CA ASP A 65 -1.36 18.11 3.24
C ASP A 65 -2.15 18.37 4.54
N PRO A 66 -2.38 19.64 4.94
CA PRO A 66 -3.12 19.95 6.17
C PRO A 66 -4.56 19.41 6.18
N LYS A 67 -5.17 19.16 5.01
CA LYS A 67 -6.53 18.61 4.87
C LYS A 67 -6.59 17.09 5.02
N LEU A 68 -5.44 16.40 5.05
CA LEU A 68 -5.37 14.98 5.30
C LEU A 68 -5.29 14.72 6.81
N LYS A 69 -6.32 14.06 7.35
CA LYS A 69 -6.34 13.57 8.74
C LYS A 69 -6.19 12.07 8.75
N VAL A 70 -5.21 11.55 9.47
CA VAL A 70 -4.93 10.10 9.53
C VAL A 70 -5.19 9.59 10.94
N PHE A 71 -6.11 8.64 11.05
CA PHE A 71 -6.38 7.90 12.27
C PHE A 71 -5.98 6.46 12.10
N ALA A 72 -5.13 5.95 12.99
CA ALA A 72 -4.61 4.60 12.92
C ALA A 72 -5.25 3.71 13.99
N TYR A 73 -5.66 2.51 13.59
CA TYR A 73 -5.94 1.41 14.50
C TYR A 73 -4.60 0.82 14.95
N ASP A 74 -4.08 1.36 16.04
CA ASP A 74 -2.75 1.11 16.59
C ASP A 74 -2.79 0.30 17.91
N ASP A 75 -1.64 0.14 18.57
CA ASP A 75 -1.52 -0.64 19.81
C ASP A 75 -2.47 -0.11 20.92
N LEU A 76 -2.72 1.19 20.97
CA LEU A 76 -3.66 1.78 21.92
C LEU A 76 -5.10 1.35 21.60
N ALA A 77 -5.48 1.34 20.33
CA ALA A 77 -6.80 0.87 19.90
C ALA A 77 -6.99 -0.63 20.15
N VAL A 78 -5.96 -1.44 19.84
CA VAL A 78 -5.95 -2.88 20.14
C VAL A 78 -6.08 -3.12 21.65
N SER A 79 -5.30 -2.41 22.46
CA SER A 79 -5.36 -2.54 23.93
C SER A 79 -6.71 -2.09 24.48
N LEU A 80 -7.32 -1.05 23.91
CA LEU A 80 -8.63 -0.54 24.35
C LEU A 80 -9.76 -1.52 24.03
N LEU A 81 -9.76 -2.11 22.83
CA LEU A 81 -10.82 -3.03 22.39
C LEU A 81 -10.54 -4.50 22.67
N GLN A 82 -9.31 -4.84 23.07
CA GLN A 82 -8.81 -6.21 23.22
C GLN A 82 -9.04 -7.06 21.95
N LYS A 83 -8.93 -6.41 20.78
CA LYS A 83 -9.18 -7.02 19.47
C LYS A 83 -8.20 -6.49 18.43
N SER A 84 -7.74 -7.39 17.57
CA SER A 84 -6.87 -7.08 16.42
C SER A 84 -7.54 -6.19 15.37
N GLU A 85 -8.88 -6.10 15.41
CA GLU A 85 -9.70 -5.28 14.52
C GLU A 85 -10.91 -4.68 15.26
N PRO A 86 -11.41 -3.51 14.83
CA PRO A 86 -12.59 -2.93 15.44
C PRO A 86 -13.83 -3.76 15.09
N PRO A 87 -14.72 -4.05 16.07
CA PRO A 87 -16.03 -4.63 15.80
C PRO A 87 -16.83 -3.75 14.83
N ALA A 88 -17.68 -4.37 14.02
CA ALA A 88 -18.50 -3.69 13.01
C ALA A 88 -19.32 -2.53 13.61
N GLY A 89 -19.90 -2.73 14.80
CA GLY A 89 -20.68 -1.69 15.50
C GLY A 89 -19.84 -0.49 15.92
N ILE A 90 -18.61 -0.70 16.39
CA ILE A 90 -17.68 0.37 16.78
C ILE A 90 -17.21 1.14 15.54
N LEU A 91 -16.89 0.42 14.46
CA LEU A 91 -16.53 1.06 13.20
C LEU A 91 -17.71 1.89 12.64
N ALA A 92 -18.95 1.39 12.76
CA ALA A 92 -20.14 2.11 12.34
C ALA A 92 -20.33 3.44 13.09
N GLU A 93 -20.15 3.41 14.42
CA GLU A 93 -20.20 4.62 15.26
C GLU A 93 -19.07 5.59 14.91
N THR A 94 -17.89 5.05 14.64
CA THR A 94 -16.72 5.84 14.22
C THR A 94 -16.98 6.56 12.90
N LEU A 95 -17.53 5.86 11.90
CA LEU A 95 -17.89 6.47 10.63
C LEU A 95 -18.95 7.57 10.80
N ARG A 96 -19.98 7.35 11.63
CA ARG A 96 -21.01 8.37 11.91
C ARG A 96 -20.45 9.59 12.63
N ALA A 97 -19.56 9.39 13.60
CA ALA A 97 -18.90 10.48 14.30
C ALA A 97 -18.00 11.30 13.37
N ILE A 98 -17.28 10.64 12.46
CA ILE A 98 -16.51 11.31 11.41
C ILE A 98 -17.44 12.06 10.45
N LYS A 99 -18.54 11.44 10.00
CA LYS A 99 -19.55 12.09 9.13
C LYS A 99 -20.08 13.38 9.73
N ALA A 100 -20.27 13.45 11.05
CA ALA A 100 -20.76 14.66 11.71
C ALA A 100 -19.85 15.89 11.47
N GLN A 101 -18.56 15.67 11.18
CA GLN A 101 -17.58 16.71 10.83
C GLN A 101 -17.58 17.07 9.34
N LYS A 102 -18.43 16.42 8.53
CA LYS A 102 -18.59 16.64 7.08
C LYS A 102 -17.27 16.60 6.28
N PRO A 103 -16.48 15.52 6.37
CA PRO A 103 -15.32 15.37 5.50
C PRO A 103 -15.75 15.25 4.03
N LYS A 104 -14.85 15.63 3.11
CA LYS A 104 -15.05 15.41 1.66
C LYS A 104 -15.09 13.91 1.33
N ALA A 105 -14.26 13.12 1.98
CA ALA A 105 -14.12 11.68 1.72
C ALA A 105 -13.54 10.94 2.93
N ILE A 106 -13.79 9.63 2.98
CA ILE A 106 -13.18 8.72 3.95
C ILE A 106 -12.37 7.66 3.18
N LEU A 107 -11.10 7.49 3.53
CA LEU A 107 -10.25 6.43 3.01
C LEU A 107 -10.13 5.36 4.09
N ILE A 108 -10.27 4.08 3.73
CA ILE A 108 -10.02 2.97 4.66
C ILE A 108 -9.08 2.00 3.98
N ASP A 109 -7.90 1.80 4.54
CA ASP A 109 -6.87 0.90 4.00
C ASP A 109 -7.16 -0.60 4.30
N LYS A 110 -8.44 -0.98 4.19
CA LYS A 110 -8.92 -2.34 4.44
C LYS A 110 -9.82 -2.78 3.30
N MET A 111 -9.58 -3.99 2.80
CA MET A 111 -10.39 -4.60 1.76
C MET A 111 -11.74 -5.14 2.27
N PHE A 112 -11.88 -5.37 3.58
CA PHE A 112 -13.06 -6.01 4.20
C PHE A 112 -13.35 -7.38 3.59
N SER A 113 -12.31 -8.16 3.31
CA SER A 113 -12.40 -9.46 2.62
C SER A 113 -13.17 -10.51 3.42
N TYR A 114 -13.25 -10.36 4.73
CA TYR A 114 -14.01 -11.21 5.63
C TYR A 114 -14.98 -10.36 6.46
N ARG A 115 -15.99 -11.03 7.02
CA ARG A 115 -16.98 -10.44 7.90
C ARG A 115 -16.32 -10.02 9.22
N LEU A 116 -16.47 -8.76 9.59
CA LEU A 116 -16.12 -8.24 10.92
C LEU A 116 -17.10 -8.78 11.97
N GLU A 117 -16.58 -8.99 13.18
CA GLU A 117 -17.40 -9.36 14.33
C GLU A 117 -18.38 -8.25 14.72
N GLY A 118 -19.54 -8.62 15.28
CA GLY A 118 -20.55 -7.68 15.76
C GLY A 118 -21.63 -7.32 14.73
N ASP A 119 -22.19 -6.12 14.88
CA ASP A 119 -23.36 -5.65 14.12
C ASP A 119 -23.00 -5.13 12.72
N VAL A 120 -23.01 -6.04 11.74
CA VAL A 120 -22.67 -5.74 10.34
C VAL A 120 -23.75 -4.92 9.66
N GLU A 121 -25.02 -5.05 10.04
CA GLU A 121 -26.11 -4.27 9.43
C GLU A 121 -26.01 -2.80 9.86
N LYS A 122 -25.66 -2.53 11.12
CA LYS A 122 -25.35 -1.17 11.58
C LYS A 122 -24.17 -0.56 10.82
N LEU A 123 -23.14 -1.35 10.51
CA LEU A 123 -22.02 -0.90 9.70
C LEU A 123 -22.42 -0.60 8.25
N LYS A 124 -23.20 -1.48 7.60
CA LYS A 124 -23.72 -1.26 6.24
C LYS A 124 -24.55 0.02 6.17
N ALA A 125 -25.43 0.25 7.13
CA ALA A 125 -26.21 1.48 7.24
C ALA A 125 -25.31 2.70 7.37
N ALA A 126 -24.31 2.65 8.28
CA ALA A 126 -23.36 3.75 8.43
C ALA A 126 -22.58 4.05 7.14
N ILE A 127 -22.14 3.02 6.41
CA ILE A 127 -21.45 3.19 5.13
C ILE A 127 -22.33 3.91 4.10
N GLY A 128 -23.62 3.58 4.01
CA GLY A 128 -24.56 4.25 3.11
C GLY A 128 -24.89 5.70 3.51
N GLU A 129 -24.60 6.09 4.75
CA GLU A 129 -24.89 7.42 5.30
C GLU A 129 -23.72 8.40 5.15
N VAL A 130 -22.48 7.92 5.08
CA VAL A 130 -21.28 8.76 5.12
C VAL A 130 -20.86 9.26 3.72
N PRO A 131 -19.96 10.28 3.64
CA PRO A 131 -19.33 10.67 2.39
C PRO A 131 -18.63 9.49 1.70
N PRO A 132 -18.27 9.60 0.42
CA PRO A 132 -17.67 8.50 -0.33
C PRO A 132 -16.54 7.80 0.44
N ILE A 133 -16.73 6.50 0.69
CA ILE A 133 -15.70 5.64 1.30
C ILE A 133 -14.90 4.97 0.19
N TYR A 134 -13.60 5.24 0.16
CA TYR A 134 -12.66 4.55 -0.70
C TYR A 134 -12.02 3.39 0.05
N THR A 135 -12.26 2.18 -0.42
CA THR A 135 -11.63 0.95 0.08
C THR A 135 -10.75 0.32 -0.98
N SER A 136 -10.10 -0.78 -0.62
CA SER A 136 -9.09 -1.44 -1.45
C SER A 136 -9.63 -2.70 -2.10
N ALA A 137 -9.27 -2.91 -3.36
CA ALA A 137 -9.34 -4.19 -4.05
C ALA A 137 -7.95 -4.84 -4.12
N SER A 138 -7.96 -6.17 -4.19
CA SER A 138 -6.84 -7.00 -4.62
C SER A 138 -7.11 -7.54 -6.03
N PHE A 139 -6.05 -7.69 -6.82
CA PHE A 139 -6.15 -8.23 -8.17
C PHE A 139 -5.48 -9.61 -8.27
N SER A 140 -5.96 -10.43 -9.20
CA SER A 140 -5.39 -11.73 -9.50
C SER A 140 -5.61 -12.08 -10.96
N ASP A 141 -4.62 -12.75 -11.56
CA ASP A 141 -4.74 -13.29 -12.92
C ASP A 141 -5.54 -14.60 -12.94
N SER A 142 -5.64 -15.26 -11.77
CA SER A 142 -6.37 -16.52 -11.58
C SER A 142 -7.53 -16.34 -10.60
N ALA A 143 -8.61 -17.09 -10.82
CA ALA A 143 -9.75 -17.06 -9.91
C ALA A 143 -9.34 -17.58 -8.52
N ILE A 144 -9.61 -16.81 -7.47
CA ILE A 144 -9.38 -17.22 -6.09
C ILE A 144 -10.56 -18.12 -5.65
N PRO A 145 -10.31 -19.37 -5.24
CA PRO A 145 -11.38 -20.26 -4.77
C PRO A 145 -12.20 -19.63 -3.65
N HIS A 146 -13.51 -19.88 -3.67
CA HIS A 146 -14.47 -19.39 -2.66
C HIS A 146 -14.57 -17.87 -2.53
N ARG A 147 -14.09 -17.11 -3.52
CA ARG A 147 -14.23 -15.66 -3.61
C ARG A 147 -15.00 -15.29 -4.87
N ASN A 148 -15.94 -14.37 -4.75
CA ASN A 148 -16.63 -13.80 -5.90
C ASN A 148 -15.87 -12.55 -6.37
N PRO A 149 -15.43 -12.48 -7.63
CA PRO A 149 -14.86 -11.26 -8.16
C PRO A 149 -15.92 -10.14 -8.20
N ILE A 150 -15.47 -8.89 -8.09
CA ILE A 150 -16.32 -7.73 -8.34
C ILE A 150 -16.69 -7.76 -9.82
N SER A 151 -17.97 -7.58 -10.15
CA SER A 151 -18.39 -7.55 -11.55
C SER A 151 -17.81 -6.33 -12.27
N ASN A 152 -17.49 -6.48 -13.56
CA ASN A 152 -17.00 -5.39 -14.38
C ASN A 152 -17.96 -4.19 -14.39
N GLU A 153 -19.26 -4.42 -14.41
CA GLU A 153 -20.28 -3.36 -14.34
C GLU A 153 -20.12 -2.47 -13.11
N VAL A 154 -19.90 -3.10 -11.94
CA VAL A 154 -19.65 -2.36 -10.69
C VAL A 154 -18.35 -1.57 -10.80
N LEU A 155 -17.29 -2.16 -11.38
CA LEU A 155 -16.00 -1.50 -11.54
C LEU A 155 -16.05 -0.33 -12.54
N ILE A 156 -16.77 -0.48 -13.65
CA ILE A 156 -16.95 0.56 -14.69
C ILE A 156 -17.70 1.75 -14.09
N ASN A 157 -18.80 1.50 -13.37
CA ASN A 157 -19.55 2.56 -12.67
C ASN A 157 -18.73 3.28 -11.58
N GLN A 158 -17.61 2.69 -11.18
CA GLN A 158 -16.65 3.24 -10.20
C GLN A 158 -15.38 3.80 -10.84
N SER A 159 -15.20 3.60 -12.14
CA SER A 159 -14.10 4.22 -12.87
C SER A 159 -14.32 5.73 -12.84
N SER A 160 -13.29 6.44 -12.41
CA SER A 160 -13.29 7.89 -12.35
C SER A 160 -13.39 8.48 -13.76
N GLY A 161 -13.63 9.78 -13.91
CA GLY A 161 -13.67 10.47 -15.21
C GLY A 161 -12.30 10.53 -15.92
N TRP A 162 -11.51 9.47 -15.80
CA TRP A 162 -10.18 9.33 -16.31
C TRP A 162 -10.23 8.94 -17.78
N ARG A 163 -9.40 9.59 -18.58
CA ARG A 163 -9.31 9.35 -20.03
C ARG A 163 -8.04 8.59 -20.34
N VAL A 164 -8.07 7.74 -21.37
CA VAL A 164 -6.91 7.01 -21.85
C VAL A 164 -6.58 7.48 -23.26
N SER A 165 -5.40 8.07 -23.41
CA SER A 165 -4.82 8.52 -24.68
C SER A 165 -3.52 7.73 -24.92
N GLU A 166 -3.65 6.42 -25.13
CA GLU A 166 -2.52 5.50 -25.45
C GLU A 166 -1.61 5.15 -24.24
N ALA A 167 -2.18 4.47 -23.24
CA ALA A 167 -1.44 4.02 -22.05
C ALA A 167 -1.29 2.49 -21.99
N ASP A 168 -0.34 1.96 -22.76
CA ASP A 168 -0.04 0.51 -22.83
C ASP A 168 0.69 -0.02 -21.59
N TRP A 169 1.24 0.87 -20.77
CA TRP A 169 1.91 0.52 -19.52
C TRP A 169 0.93 0.06 -18.43
N ILE A 170 -0.38 0.25 -18.60
CA ILE A 170 -1.37 -0.11 -17.59
C ILE A 170 -1.47 -1.64 -17.49
N PRO A 171 -1.12 -2.25 -16.35
CA PRO A 171 -1.23 -3.69 -16.19
C PRO A 171 -2.70 -4.12 -16.26
N ASN A 172 -2.94 -5.25 -16.93
CA ASN A 172 -4.25 -5.89 -16.98
C ASN A 172 -4.32 -6.95 -15.89
N ALA A 173 -5.46 -7.02 -15.22
CA ALA A 173 -5.80 -8.10 -14.30
C ALA A 173 -7.12 -8.75 -14.74
N THR A 174 -7.19 -10.06 -14.61
CA THR A 174 -8.40 -10.82 -14.98
C THR A 174 -9.50 -10.66 -13.94
N PHE A 175 -9.15 -10.69 -12.66
CA PHE A 175 -10.09 -10.66 -11.54
C PHE A 175 -9.74 -9.54 -10.55
N ALA A 176 -10.77 -8.82 -10.10
CA ALA A 176 -10.70 -7.94 -8.96
C ALA A 176 -11.55 -8.48 -7.81
N TYR A 177 -11.02 -8.40 -6.59
CA TYR A 177 -11.73 -8.83 -5.40
C TYR A 177 -11.73 -7.69 -4.39
N GLY A 178 -12.88 -7.44 -3.78
CA GLY A 178 -13.05 -6.38 -2.78
C GLY A 178 -13.65 -6.91 -1.48
N ALA A 179 -14.58 -6.10 -0.95
CA ALA A 179 -15.32 -6.42 0.25
C ALA A 179 -16.10 -7.73 0.14
N ASN A 180 -16.21 -8.41 1.26
CA ASN A 180 -17.02 -9.62 1.40
C ASN A 180 -18.48 -9.35 0.98
N ALA A 181 -19.12 -10.31 0.34
CA ALA A 181 -20.51 -10.20 -0.12
C ALA A 181 -21.51 -9.85 1.00
N THR A 182 -21.18 -10.16 2.27
CA THR A 182 -21.99 -9.75 3.44
C THR A 182 -22.21 -8.23 3.50
N TYR A 183 -21.24 -7.43 3.04
CA TYR A 183 -21.35 -5.97 2.98
C TYR A 183 -22.18 -5.48 1.80
N GLY A 184 -22.56 -6.36 0.87
CA GLY A 184 -23.33 -6.03 -0.33
C GLY A 184 -22.68 -4.92 -1.15
N SER A 185 -23.52 -4.01 -1.66
CA SER A 185 -23.12 -2.82 -2.41
C SER A 185 -22.74 -1.62 -1.55
N ALA A 186 -22.56 -1.78 -0.23
CA ALA A 186 -22.30 -0.65 0.67
C ALA A 186 -21.03 0.11 0.27
N PHE A 187 -19.95 -0.60 -0.10
CA PHE A 187 -18.73 0.04 -0.60
C PHE A 187 -18.85 0.36 -2.08
N THR A 188 -19.19 1.62 -2.38
CA THR A 188 -19.46 2.09 -3.74
C THR A 188 -18.26 2.74 -4.43
N LYS A 189 -17.12 2.90 -3.76
CA LYS A 189 -15.88 3.41 -4.36
C LYS A 189 -14.70 2.50 -4.03
N VAL A 190 -14.27 1.70 -5.00
CA VAL A 190 -13.18 0.74 -4.82
C VAL A 190 -11.94 1.23 -5.56
N GLY A 191 -10.87 1.53 -4.84
CA GLY A 191 -9.52 1.70 -5.41
C GLY A 191 -8.70 0.43 -5.21
N HIS A 192 -7.37 0.54 -5.25
CA HIS A 192 -6.48 -0.54 -4.82
C HIS A 192 -5.32 -0.04 -3.98
N LEU A 193 -4.72 -0.97 -3.23
CA LEU A 193 -3.54 -0.75 -2.37
C LEU A 193 -2.30 -1.48 -2.88
N ASN A 194 -2.33 -2.04 -4.09
CA ASN A 194 -1.19 -2.79 -4.62
C ASN A 194 0.09 -1.95 -4.60
N LEU A 195 0.97 -2.31 -3.67
CA LEU A 195 2.35 -1.89 -3.67
C LEU A 195 3.11 -2.78 -4.66
N ALA A 196 3.84 -2.15 -5.57
CA ALA A 196 4.88 -2.84 -6.31
C ALA A 196 6.12 -3.01 -5.40
N LYS A 197 7.06 -3.86 -5.82
CA LYS A 197 8.34 -3.99 -5.10
C LYS A 197 9.12 -2.66 -5.13
N ALA A 198 9.98 -2.48 -4.12
CA ALA A 198 10.93 -1.35 -4.02
C ALA A 198 10.23 0.03 -4.03
N GLU A 199 9.33 0.25 -3.06
CA GLU A 199 8.71 1.57 -2.77
C GLU A 199 8.00 2.20 -3.98
N ARG A 200 7.47 1.34 -4.85
CA ARG A 200 6.68 1.72 -6.02
C ARG A 200 5.23 1.33 -5.82
N ILE A 201 4.35 2.03 -6.52
CA ILE A 201 2.96 1.62 -6.67
C ILE A 201 2.65 1.42 -8.14
N GLN A 202 1.69 0.53 -8.39
CA GLN A 202 0.93 0.61 -9.63
C GLN A 202 -0.07 1.74 -9.44
N PRO A 203 -0.04 2.82 -10.24
CA PRO A 203 -0.97 3.92 -10.02
C PRO A 203 -2.37 3.59 -10.57
N VAL A 204 -2.47 2.70 -11.55
CA VAL A 204 -3.73 2.21 -12.14
C VAL A 204 -3.58 0.75 -12.51
N VAL A 205 -4.65 -0.01 -12.36
CA VAL A 205 -4.81 -1.37 -12.91
C VAL A 205 -6.06 -1.41 -13.78
N ARG A 206 -5.98 -2.09 -14.92
CA ARG A 206 -7.13 -2.35 -15.80
C ARG A 206 -7.74 -3.71 -15.48
N VAL A 207 -9.06 -3.77 -15.29
CA VAL A 207 -9.82 -5.01 -15.08
C VAL A 207 -10.98 -5.02 -16.07
N GLY A 208 -10.85 -5.83 -17.12
CA GLY A 208 -11.73 -5.71 -18.29
C GLY A 208 -11.65 -4.31 -18.88
N GLU A 209 -12.78 -3.61 -18.92
CA GLU A 209 -12.87 -2.22 -19.39
C GLU A 209 -12.68 -1.18 -18.27
N ALA A 210 -12.70 -1.60 -17.01
CA ALA A 210 -12.61 -0.69 -15.88
C ALA A 210 -11.16 -0.30 -15.59
N LEU A 211 -10.97 0.98 -15.24
CA LEU A 211 -9.72 1.50 -14.70
C LEU A 211 -9.88 1.72 -13.21
N LEU A 212 -9.08 1.01 -12.43
CA LEU A 212 -9.05 1.13 -10.99
C LEU A 212 -7.76 1.86 -10.60
N PRO A 213 -7.84 3.14 -10.22
CA PRO A 213 -6.68 3.83 -9.70
C PRO A 213 -6.35 3.38 -8.28
N HIS A 214 -5.08 3.53 -7.95
CA HIS A 214 -4.56 3.39 -6.60
C HIS A 214 -5.31 4.37 -5.68
N TRP A 215 -5.63 3.94 -4.46
CA TRP A 215 -6.40 4.75 -3.51
C TRP A 215 -5.80 6.15 -3.28
N ALA A 216 -4.46 6.25 -3.29
CA ALA A 216 -3.74 7.52 -3.15
C ALA A 216 -3.92 8.49 -4.33
N LEU A 217 -4.58 8.08 -5.42
CA LEU A 217 -4.91 8.92 -6.57
C LEU A 217 -6.41 9.18 -6.69
N ARG A 218 -7.24 8.58 -5.82
CA ARG A 218 -8.71 8.72 -5.87
C ARG A 218 -9.20 10.13 -5.52
N TRP A 219 -8.32 11.01 -5.04
CA TRP A 219 -8.60 12.43 -4.86
C TRP A 219 -8.57 13.22 -6.18
N TRP A 220 -8.11 12.63 -7.28
CA TRP A 220 -8.16 13.23 -8.62
C TRP A 220 -9.49 12.92 -9.31
N ASP A 221 -10.32 13.95 -9.40
CA ASP A 221 -11.64 13.86 -10.06
C ASP A 221 -11.48 13.54 -11.56
N GLN A 222 -10.45 14.09 -12.20
CA GLN A 222 -10.11 13.89 -13.61
C GLN A 222 -8.61 13.69 -13.77
N ALA A 223 -8.23 12.74 -14.63
CA ALA A 223 -6.86 12.50 -15.02
C ALA A 223 -6.82 11.95 -16.45
N GLU A 224 -5.71 12.18 -17.13
CA GLU A 224 -5.41 11.62 -18.44
C GLU A 224 -4.25 10.64 -18.30
N LEU A 225 -4.44 9.44 -18.83
CA LEU A 225 -3.47 8.36 -18.88
C LEU A 225 -2.90 8.33 -20.29
N ASN A 226 -1.62 8.68 -20.42
CA ASN A 226 -0.92 8.80 -21.70
C ASN A 226 0.38 7.96 -21.67
N PRO A 227 1.16 7.88 -22.78
CA PRO A 227 2.36 7.03 -22.82
C PRO A 227 3.41 7.36 -21.75
N SER A 228 3.45 8.60 -21.26
CA SER A 228 4.43 9.08 -20.28
C SER A 228 3.99 8.92 -18.81
N GLY A 229 2.71 8.62 -18.57
CA GLY A 229 2.16 8.43 -17.24
C GLY A 229 0.79 9.06 -17.05
N ILE A 230 0.60 9.71 -15.91
CA ILE A 230 -0.69 10.28 -15.51
C ILE A 230 -0.58 11.79 -15.40
N THR A 231 -1.44 12.51 -16.10
CA THR A 231 -1.56 13.97 -16.04
C THR A 231 -2.89 14.37 -15.43
N SER A 232 -2.87 15.32 -14.50
CA SER A 232 -4.07 15.94 -13.93
C SER A 232 -3.84 17.43 -13.72
N SER A 233 -4.86 18.15 -13.24
CA SER A 233 -4.71 19.54 -12.79
C SER A 233 -3.68 19.72 -11.67
N TRP A 234 -3.30 18.62 -10.99
CA TRP A 234 -2.33 18.61 -9.90
C TRP A 234 -0.90 18.32 -10.36
N GLY A 235 -0.70 18.04 -11.65
CA GLY A 235 0.61 17.81 -12.26
C GLY A 235 0.72 16.46 -12.95
N GLN A 236 1.97 16.02 -13.13
CA GLN A 236 2.30 14.78 -13.84
C GLN A 236 2.95 13.77 -12.91
N ILE A 237 2.45 12.54 -12.92
CA ILE A 237 3.07 11.38 -12.30
C ILE A 237 3.70 10.54 -13.42
N PRO A 238 5.05 10.53 -13.52
CA PRO A 238 5.70 9.68 -14.49
C PRO A 238 5.54 8.22 -14.09
N VAL A 239 5.44 7.35 -15.08
CA VAL A 239 5.44 5.90 -14.91
C VAL A 239 6.64 5.28 -15.61
N THR A 240 7.14 4.18 -15.06
CA THR A 240 8.19 3.36 -15.67
C THR A 240 7.58 2.45 -16.74
N GLY A 241 8.43 1.82 -17.56
CA GLY A 241 7.96 0.92 -18.63
C GLY A 241 7.16 -0.31 -18.17
N ASN A 242 7.22 -0.67 -16.88
CA ASN A 242 6.38 -1.71 -16.28
C ASN A 242 5.11 -1.16 -15.59
N GLY A 243 4.73 0.09 -15.86
CA GLY A 243 3.50 0.69 -15.35
C GLY A 243 3.52 1.03 -13.87
N THR A 244 4.69 1.23 -13.28
CA THR A 244 4.81 1.60 -11.86
C THR A 244 5.32 3.02 -11.70
N THR A 245 5.10 3.62 -10.53
CA THR A 245 5.67 4.93 -10.19
C THR A 245 6.24 4.89 -8.77
N LEU A 246 7.22 5.74 -8.50
CA LEU A 246 7.81 5.85 -7.17
C LEU A 246 6.81 6.50 -6.22
N VAL A 247 6.66 5.91 -5.03
CA VAL A 247 5.85 6.54 -3.98
C VAL A 247 6.65 7.71 -3.44
N ASN A 248 6.07 8.91 -3.49
CA ASN A 248 6.68 10.05 -2.84
C ASN A 248 6.31 10.04 -1.35
N LEU A 249 7.08 9.31 -0.54
CA LEU A 249 6.80 9.15 0.89
C LEU A 249 7.11 10.42 1.68
N VAL A 250 6.22 10.75 2.63
CA VAL A 250 6.54 11.70 3.72
C VAL A 250 7.51 11.02 4.70
N PRO A 251 8.43 11.76 5.34
CA PRO A 251 9.30 11.19 6.36
C PRO A 251 8.49 10.50 7.46
N LEU A 252 8.98 9.35 7.93
CA LEU A 252 8.29 8.56 8.97
C LEU A 252 8.02 9.38 10.24
N GLU A 253 8.94 10.27 10.62
CA GLU A 253 8.76 11.18 11.76
C GLU A 253 7.57 12.13 11.56
N VAL A 254 7.41 12.67 10.35
CA VAL A 254 6.28 13.53 10.01
C VAL A 254 4.99 12.72 10.02
N PHE A 255 5.00 11.53 9.42
CA PHE A 255 3.86 10.62 9.44
C PHE A 255 3.44 10.28 10.88
N GLY A 256 4.37 9.85 11.73
CA GLY A 256 4.08 9.54 13.14
C GLY A 256 3.54 10.73 13.93
N LYS A 257 4.05 11.95 13.68
CA LYS A 257 3.55 13.18 14.32
C LYS A 257 2.17 13.61 13.82
N LYS A 258 1.79 13.23 12.61
CA LYS A 258 0.52 13.63 11.96
C LYS A 258 -0.56 12.56 12.02
N THR A 259 -0.20 11.31 12.24
CA THR A 259 -1.13 10.22 12.53
C THR A 259 -1.59 10.29 13.99
N ARG A 260 -2.86 10.01 14.23
CA ARG A 260 -3.48 9.94 15.57
C ARG A 260 -3.99 8.53 15.81
N SER A 261 -3.97 8.07 17.05
CA SER A 261 -4.65 6.82 17.39
C SER A 261 -6.16 6.99 17.22
N ILE A 262 -6.80 6.01 16.59
CA ILE A 262 -8.27 5.94 16.53
C ILE A 262 -8.89 5.67 17.91
N ALA A 263 -8.11 5.21 18.90
CA ALA A 263 -8.56 5.09 20.29
C ALA A 263 -9.03 6.44 20.87
N ALA A 264 -8.42 7.54 20.44
CA ALA A 264 -8.86 8.89 20.82
C ALA A 264 -10.27 9.19 20.29
N VAL A 265 -10.57 8.74 19.06
CA VAL A 265 -11.91 8.86 18.47
C VAL A 265 -12.93 8.00 19.25
N PHE A 266 -12.58 6.75 19.57
CA PHE A 266 -13.45 5.88 20.38
C PHE A 266 -13.79 6.52 21.75
N SER A 267 -12.78 7.09 22.41
CA SER A 267 -12.94 7.76 23.70
C SER A 267 -13.86 8.98 23.61
N ARG A 268 -13.83 9.72 22.50
CA ARG A 268 -14.72 10.87 22.26
C ARG A 268 -16.15 10.43 21.99
N ILE A 269 -16.34 9.38 21.19
CA ILE A 269 -17.66 8.79 20.92
C ILE A 269 -18.34 8.35 22.22
N GLN A 270 -17.61 7.64 23.10
CA GLN A 270 -18.14 7.21 24.41
C GLN A 270 -18.58 8.38 25.29
N LYS A 271 -17.93 9.54 25.16
CA LYS A 271 -18.24 10.76 25.89
C LYS A 271 -19.24 11.67 25.16
N ASN A 272 -19.75 11.24 24.00
CA ASN A 272 -20.55 12.06 23.10
C ASN A 272 -19.91 13.43 22.78
N ALA A 273 -18.58 13.43 22.61
CA ALA A 273 -17.79 14.62 22.31
C ALA A 273 -17.47 14.72 20.80
N PRO A 274 -17.38 15.94 20.24
CA PRO A 274 -16.99 16.15 18.84
C PRO A 274 -15.56 15.69 18.55
N ILE A 275 -15.26 15.39 17.29
CA ILE A 275 -13.90 15.07 16.81
C ILE A 275 -13.27 16.36 16.24
N ASP A 276 -12.80 17.22 17.14
CA ASP A 276 -12.25 18.55 16.82
C ASP A 276 -11.02 18.55 15.88
N GLU A 277 -10.42 17.40 15.57
CA GLU A 277 -9.30 17.32 14.64
C GLU A 277 -9.72 17.29 13.15
N ILE A 278 -11.01 17.10 12.87
CA ILE A 278 -11.56 17.02 11.51
C ILE A 278 -12.40 18.26 11.24
N GLU A 279 -12.08 18.95 10.16
CA GLU A 279 -12.81 20.12 9.66
C GLU A 279 -13.64 19.77 8.42
N GLU A 280 -14.61 20.62 8.09
CA GLU A 280 -15.44 20.46 6.90
C GLU A 280 -14.57 20.46 5.63
N GLY A 281 -14.77 19.45 4.78
CA GLY A 281 -14.01 19.28 3.54
C GLY A 281 -12.65 18.58 3.67
N ASP A 282 -12.26 18.17 4.87
CA ASP A 282 -11.08 17.32 5.08
C ASP A 282 -11.23 15.94 4.43
N VAL A 283 -10.10 15.28 4.19
CA VAL A 283 -10.04 13.86 3.83
C VAL A 283 -9.56 13.08 5.04
N VAL A 284 -10.36 12.09 5.45
CA VAL A 284 -10.08 11.28 6.64
C VAL A 284 -9.60 9.90 6.21
N ALA A 285 -8.37 9.53 6.54
CA ALA A 285 -7.83 8.20 6.30
C ALA A 285 -7.83 7.37 7.58
N LEU A 286 -8.45 6.21 7.53
CA LEU A 286 -8.42 5.18 8.56
C LEU A 286 -7.39 4.12 8.17
N VAL A 287 -6.32 4.05 8.95
CA VAL A 287 -5.17 3.15 8.75
C VAL A 287 -5.30 1.96 9.70
N MET A 288 -5.70 0.82 9.18
CA MET A 288 -6.18 -0.35 9.88
C MET A 288 -5.04 -1.35 10.07
N GLY A 289 -4.50 -1.35 11.28
CA GLY A 289 -3.55 -2.36 11.74
C GLY A 289 -2.13 -1.86 11.96
N LEU A 290 -1.96 -0.59 12.26
CA LEU A 290 -0.68 0.02 12.61
C LEU A 290 -0.29 -0.31 14.07
N TYR A 291 -0.18 -1.60 14.40
CA TYR A 291 0.11 -2.08 15.76
C TYR A 291 1.16 -3.19 15.79
N SER A 292 1.82 -3.34 16.93
CA SER A 292 2.82 -4.38 17.16
C SER A 292 2.19 -5.79 17.09
N GLY A 293 2.71 -6.64 16.20
CA GLY A 293 2.21 -8.01 16.00
C GLY A 293 1.37 -8.20 14.73
N LYS A 294 1.00 -7.13 14.01
CA LYS A 294 0.60 -7.25 12.61
C LYS A 294 1.86 -7.19 11.74
N GLU A 295 2.16 -8.25 11.00
CA GLU A 295 3.37 -8.38 10.16
C GLU A 295 3.43 -7.42 8.95
N THR A 296 2.63 -6.34 8.96
CA THR A 296 2.36 -5.56 7.76
C THR A 296 2.47 -4.06 8.01
N TYR A 297 3.54 -3.54 8.62
CA TYR A 297 3.81 -2.09 8.52
C TYR A 297 5.27 -1.72 8.24
N ILE A 298 5.38 -0.92 7.17
CA ILE A 298 6.40 0.07 6.79
C ILE A 298 7.85 -0.45 6.82
N ARG A 299 8.27 -1.01 5.68
CA ARG A 299 9.65 -0.80 5.20
C ARG A 299 9.61 0.15 4.03
#